data_AF-A0A9D1Z680-F1
#
_entry.id   AF-A0A9D1Z680-F1
#
_cell.length_a   1.000
_cell.length_b   1.000
_cell.length_c   1.000
_cell.angle_alpha   90.00
_cell.angle_beta   90.00
_cell.angle_gamma   90.00
#
_symmetry.space_group_name_H-M   'P 1'
#
loop_
_entity.id
_entity.type
_entity.pdbx_description
1 polymer ?
#
loop_
_entity_poly.entity_id
_entity_poly.type
_entity_poly.pdbx_seq_one_letter_code
_entity_poly.pdbx_strand_id
1 'polypeptide(L)'
;MKEKIETALRRAAEQLPQPDFQVMADTPVQPLEVHDYVTRQEFLPPRRRVRPAAAALVLCALLLCAGLWVYFQFFQIYTVVDLRVNPSFAIELDRRDQVRTVRALTEDAQPILEGRSYQGWDLEAAIGALLDDLSVRGYLTDGAEVDVAVNSKSADHGRDLREDLEEFITQKLSGLGSGNTQVHMESTPSPQVTQPAPTTPAASTPSSAPSAPVSSTSGQDVMTWDEAKAIVTARLPEAQFDEIKLDDDDGRLIYELKFRDGNRVEYEADLDAITGEILKWEKD
;
A
#
# COMPACT_ATOMS: atom_id res chain seq x y z
N MET A 1 -11.16 65.34 -78.75
CA MET A 1 -10.57 64.76 -77.52
C MET A 1 -10.08 63.33 -77.75
N LYS A 2 -10.89 62.46 -78.39
CA LYS A 2 -10.53 61.07 -78.70
C LYS A 2 -9.22 60.89 -79.50
N GLU A 3 -8.99 61.68 -80.54
CA GLU A 3 -7.75 61.56 -81.33
C GLU A 3 -6.46 61.86 -80.54
N LYS A 4 -6.51 62.77 -79.56
CA LYS A 4 -5.35 63.06 -78.72
C LYS A 4 -5.00 61.89 -77.80
N ILE A 5 -6.01 61.11 -77.40
CA ILE A 5 -5.84 59.91 -76.56
C ILE A 5 -5.23 58.79 -77.39
N GLU A 6 -5.72 58.54 -78.61
CA GLU A 6 -5.17 57.51 -79.50
C GLU A 6 -3.71 57.77 -79.86
N THR A 7 -3.36 59.01 -80.20
CA THR A 7 -1.98 59.38 -80.52
C THR A 7 -1.06 59.25 -79.29
N ALA A 8 -1.55 59.59 -78.10
CA ALA A 8 -0.79 59.42 -76.85
C ALA A 8 -0.61 57.93 -76.51
N LEU A 9 -1.64 57.11 -76.69
CA LEU A 9 -1.60 55.67 -76.42
C LEU A 9 -0.63 54.96 -77.38
N ARG A 10 -0.66 55.34 -78.67
CA ARG A 10 0.23 54.77 -79.70
C ARG A 10 1.69 55.12 -79.43
N ARG A 11 1.96 56.38 -79.04
CA ARG A 11 3.30 56.83 -78.64
C ARG A 11 3.80 56.12 -77.37
N ALA A 12 2.92 55.91 -76.40
CA ALA A 12 3.25 55.17 -75.19
C ALA A 12 3.58 53.70 -75.50
N ALA A 13 2.76 53.06 -76.37
CA ALA A 13 2.99 51.69 -76.84
C ALA A 13 4.33 51.52 -77.57
N GLU A 14 4.74 52.51 -78.37
CA GLU A 14 6.04 52.51 -79.07
C GLU A 14 7.22 52.83 -78.14
N GLN A 15 7.01 53.54 -77.03
CA GLN A 15 8.05 53.83 -76.03
C GLN A 15 8.28 52.70 -75.03
N LEU A 16 7.45 51.66 -75.03
CA LEU A 16 7.70 50.50 -74.18
C LEU A 16 8.95 49.77 -74.70
N PRO A 17 9.96 49.52 -73.86
CA PRO A 17 11.04 48.61 -74.22
C PRO A 17 10.39 47.25 -74.47
N GLN A 18 10.39 46.79 -75.72
CA GLN A 18 10.03 45.41 -76.02
C GLN A 18 11.28 44.58 -75.76
N PRO A 19 11.34 43.79 -74.68
CA PRO A 19 12.46 42.89 -74.49
C PRO A 19 12.47 41.90 -75.66
N ASP A 20 13.61 41.77 -76.31
CA ASP A 20 13.79 40.81 -77.38
C ASP A 20 13.60 39.40 -76.81
N PHE A 21 12.61 38.68 -77.33
CA PHE A 21 12.29 37.32 -76.89
C PHE A 21 13.48 36.38 -77.03
N GLN A 22 14.33 36.56 -78.04
CA GLN A 22 15.53 35.73 -78.21
C GLN A 22 16.53 35.98 -77.07
N VAL A 23 16.74 37.25 -76.70
CA VAL A 23 17.63 37.61 -75.60
C VAL A 23 17.13 37.04 -74.28
N MET A 24 15.82 37.08 -74.02
CA MET A 24 15.25 36.50 -72.79
C MET A 24 15.33 34.96 -72.79
N ALA A 25 15.16 34.31 -73.95
CA ALA A 25 15.23 32.86 -74.07
C ALA A 25 16.67 32.32 -73.89
N ASP A 26 17.66 33.04 -74.40
CA ASP A 26 19.07 32.65 -74.34
C ASP A 26 19.78 33.10 -73.06
N THR A 27 19.13 33.94 -72.22
CA THR A 27 19.67 34.33 -70.92
C THR A 27 19.76 33.08 -70.02
N PRO A 28 20.97 32.66 -69.59
CA PRO A 28 21.12 31.46 -68.79
C PRO A 28 20.42 31.64 -67.43
N VAL A 29 19.51 30.73 -67.10
CA VAL A 29 18.83 30.70 -65.80
C VAL A 29 19.88 30.43 -64.72
N GLN A 30 20.17 31.44 -63.89
CA GLN A 30 20.99 31.23 -62.71
C GLN A 30 20.17 30.43 -61.68
N PRO A 31 20.60 29.21 -61.31
CA PRO A 31 19.92 28.45 -60.28
C PRO A 31 20.01 29.22 -58.96
N LEU A 32 18.88 29.30 -58.26
CA LEU A 32 18.77 30.02 -57.00
C LEU A 32 19.58 29.26 -55.93
N GLU A 33 20.79 29.70 -55.57
CA GLU A 33 21.62 29.05 -54.55
C GLU A 33 21.01 29.10 -53.14
N VAL A 34 20.16 30.10 -52.87
CA VAL A 34 19.51 30.30 -51.57
C VAL A 34 18.03 30.59 -51.79
N HIS A 35 17.16 29.76 -51.21
CA HIS A 35 15.72 30.00 -51.26
C HIS A 35 15.35 31.31 -50.56
N ASP A 36 14.59 32.16 -51.27
CA ASP A 36 14.07 33.40 -50.74
C ASP A 36 13.19 33.12 -49.51
N TYR A 37 13.48 33.80 -48.41
CA TYR A 37 12.81 33.61 -47.12
C TYR A 37 11.34 34.01 -47.17
N VAL A 38 10.92 34.76 -48.20
CA VAL A 38 9.54 35.19 -48.44
C VAL A 38 8.64 34.02 -48.91
N THR A 39 9.23 32.95 -49.47
CA THR A 39 8.49 31.76 -49.95
C THR A 39 8.47 30.59 -48.96
N ARG A 40 9.01 30.75 -47.74
CA ARG A 40 8.88 29.72 -46.71
C ARG A 40 7.40 29.61 -46.31
N GLN A 41 6.76 28.50 -46.68
CA GLN A 41 5.58 28.05 -45.96
C GLN A 41 6.02 27.65 -44.55
N GLU A 42 5.71 28.49 -43.56
CA GLU A 42 5.77 28.08 -42.16
C GLU A 42 4.75 26.95 -41.97
N PHE A 43 5.22 25.70 -42.04
CA PHE A 43 4.46 24.56 -41.54
C PHE A 43 4.33 24.74 -40.03
N LEU A 44 3.27 25.42 -39.59
CA LEU A 44 2.86 25.39 -38.20
C LEU A 44 2.63 23.91 -37.85
N PRO A 45 3.35 23.34 -36.87
CA PRO A 45 3.17 21.94 -36.52
C PRO A 45 1.69 21.71 -36.15
N PRO A 46 1.09 20.57 -36.57
CA PRO A 46 -0.32 20.32 -36.32
C PRO A 46 -0.58 20.38 -34.82
N ARG A 47 -1.48 21.28 -34.41
CA ARG A 47 -1.85 21.46 -33.00
C ARG A 47 -2.41 20.15 -32.47
N ARG A 48 -1.63 19.44 -31.65
CA ARG A 48 -2.01 18.17 -31.04
C ARG A 48 -3.19 18.43 -30.11
N ARG A 49 -4.41 18.12 -30.57
CA ARG A 49 -5.61 18.17 -29.73
C ARG A 49 -5.49 17.05 -28.70
N VAL A 50 -5.00 17.38 -27.51
CA VAL A 50 -5.06 16.48 -26.36
C VAL A 50 -6.53 16.15 -26.10
N ARG A 51 -6.90 14.88 -26.14
CA ARG A 51 -8.26 14.44 -25.87
C ARG A 51 -8.50 14.57 -24.36
N PRO A 52 -9.38 15.48 -23.88
CA PRO A 52 -9.60 15.69 -22.43
C PRO A 52 -10.12 14.43 -21.72
N ALA A 53 -10.64 13.46 -22.48
CA ALA A 53 -11.04 12.15 -21.98
C ALA A 53 -9.90 11.37 -21.30
N ALA A 54 -8.65 11.48 -21.77
CA ALA A 54 -7.52 10.80 -21.14
C ALA A 54 -7.21 11.39 -19.75
N ALA A 55 -7.31 12.72 -19.60
CA ALA A 55 -7.11 13.39 -18.31
C ALA A 55 -8.23 13.06 -17.31
N ALA A 56 -9.48 12.93 -17.79
CA ALA A 56 -10.60 12.53 -16.94
C ALA A 56 -10.47 11.09 -16.42
N LEU A 57 -10.00 10.15 -17.25
CA LEU A 57 -9.76 8.76 -16.82
C LEU A 57 -8.65 8.65 -15.79
N VAL A 58 -7.56 9.40 -15.97
CA VAL A 58 -6.47 9.46 -14.97
C VAL A 58 -6.97 10.06 -13.65
N LEU A 59 -7.80 11.10 -13.69
CA LEU A 59 -8.41 11.68 -12.47
C LEU A 59 -9.32 10.67 -11.76
N CYS A 60 -10.16 9.94 -12.50
CA CYS A 60 -11.02 8.89 -11.93
C CYS A 60 -10.19 7.75 -11.34
N ALA A 61 -9.13 7.31 -12.01
CA ALA A 61 -8.22 6.31 -11.50
C ALA A 61 -7.53 6.78 -10.21
N LEU A 62 -7.05 8.02 -10.15
CA LEU A 62 -6.44 8.59 -8.94
C LEU A 62 -7.44 8.71 -7.79
N LEU A 63 -8.70 9.08 -8.05
CA LEU A 63 -9.76 9.11 -7.02
C LEU A 63 -10.12 7.71 -6.52
N LEU A 64 -10.16 6.71 -7.41
CA LEU A 64 -10.37 5.31 -7.03
C LEU A 64 -9.20 4.77 -6.22
N CYS A 65 -7.96 5.02 -6.63
CA CYS A 65 -6.76 4.64 -5.88
C CYS A 65 -6.71 5.33 -4.52
N ALA A 66 -7.05 6.62 -4.43
CA ALA A 66 -7.15 7.33 -3.16
C ALA A 66 -8.27 6.77 -2.27
N GLY A 67 -9.44 6.47 -2.86
CA GLY A 67 -10.55 5.86 -2.15
C GLY A 67 -10.22 4.46 -1.62
N LEU A 68 -9.55 3.64 -2.44
CA LEU A 68 -9.03 2.32 -2.06
C LEU A 68 -7.97 2.45 -0.97
N TRP A 69 -7.00 3.36 -1.10
CA TRP A 69 -5.99 3.60 -0.07
C TRP A 69 -6.62 3.98 1.26
N VAL A 70 -7.56 4.93 1.24
CA VAL A 70 -8.32 5.36 2.43
C VAL A 70 -9.11 4.19 3.02
N TYR A 71 -9.75 3.38 2.17
CA TYR A 71 -10.45 2.17 2.59
C TYR A 71 -9.51 1.17 3.27
N PHE A 72 -8.39 0.79 2.64
CA PHE A 72 -7.40 -0.12 3.22
C PHE A 72 -6.85 0.38 4.55
N GLN A 73 -6.61 1.69 4.66
CA GLN A 73 -6.19 2.33 5.89
C GLN A 73 -7.22 2.20 7.03
N PHE A 74 -8.52 2.09 6.75
CA PHE A 74 -9.54 1.85 7.78
C PHE A 74 -9.56 0.41 8.32
N PHE A 75 -9.05 -0.57 7.57
CA PHE A 75 -9.14 -1.99 7.96
C PHE A 75 -7.87 -2.56 8.59
N GLN A 76 -6.99 -1.75 9.18
CA GLN A 76 -5.84 -2.30 9.88
C GLN A 76 -6.13 -2.45 11.38
N ILE A 77 -5.96 -3.67 11.90
CA ILE A 77 -5.93 -3.92 13.35
C ILE A 77 -4.65 -3.29 13.88
N TYR A 78 -4.78 -2.43 14.88
CA TYR A 78 -3.70 -1.59 15.37
C TYR A 78 -3.35 -1.88 16.83
N THR A 79 -4.36 -2.21 17.63
CA THR A 79 -4.20 -2.47 19.06
C THR A 79 -4.96 -3.73 19.45
N VAL A 80 -4.41 -4.53 20.36
CA VAL A 80 -5.05 -5.68 20.97
C VAL A 80 -5.06 -5.45 22.48
N VAL A 81 -6.22 -5.54 23.10
CA VAL A 81 -6.40 -5.40 24.55
C VAL A 81 -6.81 -6.75 25.12
N ASP A 82 -5.99 -7.28 26.03
CA ASP A 82 -6.30 -8.47 26.80
C ASP A 82 -6.89 -8.05 28.15
N LEU A 83 -8.13 -8.44 28.40
CA LEU A 83 -8.86 -8.19 29.65
C LEU A 83 -8.99 -9.51 30.40
N ARG A 84 -8.49 -9.59 31.64
CA ARG A 84 -8.55 -10.79 32.47
C ARG A 84 -9.26 -10.46 33.78
N VAL A 85 -10.44 -11.04 33.96
CA VAL A 85 -11.26 -10.88 35.19
C VAL A 85 -11.72 -12.25 35.70
N ASN A 86 -11.16 -13.33 35.16
CA ASN A 86 -11.66 -14.71 35.29
C ASN A 86 -13.16 -14.79 34.91
N PRO A 87 -13.54 -14.65 33.63
CA PRO A 87 -12.81 -15.12 32.44
C PRO A 87 -11.95 -14.07 31.71
N SER A 88 -11.26 -14.48 30.63
CA SER A 88 -10.37 -13.62 29.84
C SER A 88 -10.81 -13.42 28.38
N PHE A 89 -10.61 -12.20 27.87
CA PHE A 89 -11.03 -11.74 26.54
C PHE A 89 -9.88 -11.04 25.83
N ALA A 90 -9.80 -11.23 24.51
CA ALA A 90 -8.94 -10.45 23.62
C ALA A 90 -9.81 -9.55 22.74
N ILE A 91 -9.56 -8.26 22.77
CA ILE A 91 -10.31 -7.25 22.02
C ILE A 91 -9.37 -6.67 20.97
N GLU A 92 -9.66 -6.91 19.70
CA GLU A 92 -8.92 -6.36 18.58
C GLU A 92 -9.53 -5.01 18.19
N LEU A 93 -8.69 -3.98 18.10
CA LEU A 93 -9.07 -2.61 17.82
C LEU A 93 -8.43 -2.13 16.52
N ASP A 94 -9.14 -1.27 15.81
CA ASP A 94 -8.57 -0.49 14.72
C ASP A 94 -7.77 0.73 15.24
N ARG A 95 -7.24 1.52 14.33
CA ARG A 95 -6.50 2.77 14.64
C ARG A 95 -7.37 3.92 15.18
N ARG A 96 -8.69 3.73 15.26
CA ARG A 96 -9.66 4.71 15.77
C ARG A 96 -10.26 4.25 17.09
N ASP A 97 -9.64 3.26 17.74
CA ASP A 97 -10.08 2.62 18.98
C ASP A 97 -11.48 2.00 18.87
N GLN A 98 -11.86 1.58 17.66
CA GLN A 98 -13.08 0.82 17.41
C GLN A 98 -12.81 -0.67 17.41
N VAL A 99 -13.66 -1.39 18.14
CA VAL A 99 -13.60 -2.83 18.28
C VAL A 99 -13.90 -3.47 16.93
N ARG A 100 -12.94 -4.24 16.44
CA ARG A 100 -13.11 -5.04 15.23
C ARG A 100 -13.66 -6.42 15.57
N THR A 101 -13.03 -7.09 16.52
CA THR A 101 -13.47 -8.40 17.01
C THR A 101 -13.21 -8.52 18.50
N VAL A 102 -14.03 -9.32 19.18
CA VAL A 102 -13.80 -9.74 20.56
C VAL A 102 -13.73 -11.26 20.56
N ARG A 103 -12.67 -11.81 21.12
CA ARG A 103 -12.40 -13.24 21.22
C ARG A 103 -12.41 -13.67 22.67
N ALA A 104 -13.03 -14.81 22.94
CA ALA A 104 -12.91 -15.49 24.22
C ALA A 104 -11.56 -16.23 24.26
N LEU A 105 -10.72 -15.91 25.24
CA LEU A 105 -9.46 -16.62 25.48
C LEU A 105 -9.65 -17.83 26.40
N THR A 106 -10.70 -17.81 27.23
CA THR A 106 -11.10 -18.91 28.12
C THR A 106 -12.44 -19.50 27.68
N GLU A 107 -12.67 -20.79 27.98
CA GLU A 107 -13.94 -21.47 27.70
C GLU A 107 -15.14 -20.77 28.37
N ASP A 108 -14.96 -20.28 29.60
CA ASP A 108 -15.97 -19.54 30.36
C ASP A 108 -16.36 -18.18 29.75
N ALA A 109 -15.52 -17.61 28.87
CA ALA A 109 -15.83 -16.36 28.18
C ALA A 109 -16.76 -16.54 26.96
N GLN A 110 -16.79 -17.72 26.35
CA GLN A 110 -17.63 -17.98 25.16
C GLN A 110 -19.12 -17.68 25.38
N PRO A 111 -19.79 -18.19 26.45
CA PRO A 111 -21.22 -17.95 26.64
C PRO A 111 -21.55 -16.47 26.93
N ILE A 112 -20.55 -15.64 27.23
CA ILE A 112 -20.71 -14.19 27.45
C ILE A 112 -20.81 -13.46 26.11
N LEU A 113 -20.07 -13.93 25.09
CA LEU A 113 -20.03 -13.32 23.75
C LEU A 113 -21.17 -13.79 22.83
N GLU A 114 -21.81 -14.94 23.10
CA GLU A 114 -22.82 -15.56 22.23
C GLU A 114 -24.10 -14.73 21.97
N GLY A 115 -24.31 -13.63 22.70
CA GLY A 115 -25.54 -12.83 22.63
C GLY A 115 -25.45 -11.52 21.83
N ARG A 116 -24.26 -11.08 21.42
CA ARG A 116 -24.07 -9.74 20.82
C ARG A 116 -22.78 -9.65 20.01
N SER A 117 -22.84 -8.92 18.88
CA SER A 117 -21.62 -8.47 18.18
C SER A 117 -21.15 -7.13 18.74
N TYR A 118 -19.85 -7.04 19.03
CA TYR A 118 -19.17 -5.82 19.46
C TYR A 118 -18.45 -5.12 18.29
N GLN A 119 -18.61 -5.60 17.06
CA GLN A 119 -17.93 -5.01 15.90
C GLN A 119 -18.42 -3.58 15.64
N GLY A 120 -17.48 -2.65 15.51
CA GLY A 120 -17.69 -1.22 15.31
C GLY A 120 -18.01 -0.43 16.57
N TRP A 121 -18.00 -1.07 17.75
CA TRP A 121 -18.22 -0.37 19.02
C TRP A 121 -16.95 0.34 19.47
N ASP A 122 -17.09 1.46 20.19
CA ASP A 122 -15.96 2.10 20.84
C ASP A 122 -15.45 1.18 21.98
N LEU A 123 -14.12 1.15 22.20
CA LEU A 123 -13.47 0.28 23.20
C LEU A 123 -14.12 0.39 24.58
N GLU A 124 -14.31 1.59 25.08
CA GLU A 124 -14.91 1.87 26.40
C GLU A 124 -16.34 1.33 26.49
N ALA A 125 -17.14 1.53 25.44
CA ALA A 125 -18.51 1.04 25.40
C ALA A 125 -18.55 -0.50 25.41
N ALA A 126 -17.63 -1.14 24.69
CA ALA A 126 -17.52 -2.60 24.67
C ALA A 126 -17.06 -3.16 26.03
N ILE A 127 -16.03 -2.57 26.64
CA ILE A 127 -15.53 -3.00 27.95
C ILE A 127 -16.57 -2.75 29.05
N GLY A 128 -17.24 -1.60 29.04
CA GLY A 128 -18.31 -1.31 29.98
C GLY A 128 -19.43 -2.35 29.89
N ALA A 129 -19.87 -2.69 28.67
CA ALA A 129 -20.88 -3.72 28.46
C ALA A 129 -20.40 -5.12 28.89
N LEU A 130 -19.13 -5.47 28.64
CA LEU A 130 -18.56 -6.74 29.10
C LEU A 130 -18.50 -6.81 30.63
N LEU A 131 -18.07 -5.74 31.30
CA LEU A 131 -18.06 -5.66 32.77
C LEU A 131 -19.48 -5.74 33.34
N ASP A 132 -20.46 -5.10 32.69
CA ASP A 132 -21.86 -5.21 33.09
C ASP A 132 -22.35 -6.66 32.97
N ASP A 133 -22.11 -7.35 31.85
CA ASP A 133 -22.50 -8.75 31.65
C ASP A 133 -21.77 -9.69 32.63
N LEU A 134 -20.50 -9.43 32.91
CA LEU A 134 -19.70 -10.18 33.89
C LEU A 134 -20.24 -9.99 35.32
N SER A 135 -20.69 -8.78 35.66
CA SER A 135 -21.31 -8.49 36.97
C SER A 135 -22.65 -9.21 37.13
N VAL A 136 -23.49 -9.22 36.09
CA VAL A 136 -24.79 -9.90 36.08
C VAL A 136 -24.65 -11.42 36.23
N ARG A 137 -23.58 -11.99 35.67
CA ARG A 137 -23.26 -13.43 35.76
C ARG A 137 -22.48 -13.79 37.03
N GLY A 138 -22.10 -12.81 37.84
CA GLY A 138 -21.45 -13.02 39.13
C GLY A 138 -19.94 -13.27 39.07
N TYR A 139 -19.28 -12.91 37.95
CA TYR A 139 -17.82 -13.00 37.83
C TYR A 139 -17.10 -11.84 38.53
N LEU A 140 -17.75 -10.69 38.65
CA LEU A 140 -17.25 -9.59 39.49
C LEU A 140 -17.80 -9.71 40.91
N THR A 141 -17.05 -10.38 41.77
CA THR A 141 -17.29 -10.40 43.22
C THR A 141 -16.41 -9.37 43.93
N ASP A 142 -16.75 -9.01 45.17
CA ASP A 142 -15.91 -8.13 46.00
C ASP A 142 -14.48 -8.70 46.14
N GLY A 143 -13.52 -7.99 45.55
CA GLY A 143 -12.12 -8.42 45.50
C GLY A 143 -11.74 -9.23 44.26
N ALA A 144 -12.55 -9.18 43.19
CA ALA A 144 -12.10 -9.60 41.87
C ALA A 144 -10.85 -8.79 41.47
N GLU A 145 -9.96 -9.42 40.72
CA GLU A 145 -8.77 -8.77 40.16
C GLU A 145 -9.04 -8.57 38.67
N VAL A 146 -8.86 -7.34 38.20
CA VAL A 146 -9.05 -6.98 36.79
C VAL A 146 -7.67 -6.65 36.23
N ASP A 147 -7.09 -7.61 35.52
CA ASP A 147 -5.83 -7.37 34.82
C ASP A 147 -6.12 -6.92 33.39
N VAL A 148 -5.44 -5.86 32.99
CA VAL A 148 -5.57 -5.32 31.63
C VAL A 148 -4.18 -5.21 31.03
N ALA A 149 -4.02 -5.77 29.83
CA ALA A 149 -2.80 -5.63 29.05
C ALA A 149 -3.15 -5.02 27.69
N VAL A 150 -2.50 -3.90 27.36
CA VAL A 150 -2.70 -3.19 26.10
C VAL A 150 -1.46 -3.38 25.23
N ASN A 151 -1.63 -4.00 24.06
CA ASN A 151 -0.58 -4.20 23.07
C ASN A 151 -0.92 -3.41 21.80
N SER A 152 -0.17 -2.35 21.51
CA SER A 152 -0.42 -1.49 20.35
C SER A 152 0.78 -1.43 19.42
N LYS A 153 0.52 -1.23 18.12
CA LYS A 153 1.55 -0.99 17.11
C LYS A 153 2.29 0.34 17.32
N SER A 154 1.67 1.31 18.01
CA SER A 154 2.35 2.54 18.48
C SER A 154 2.47 2.54 19.99
N ALA A 155 3.70 2.79 20.46
CA ALA A 155 3.99 2.86 21.88
C ALA A 155 3.37 4.10 22.55
N ASP A 156 3.18 5.20 21.83
CA ASP A 156 2.59 6.42 22.40
C ASP A 156 1.08 6.27 22.51
N HIS A 157 0.43 5.82 21.43
CA HIS A 157 -1.02 5.55 21.43
C HIS A 157 -1.41 4.49 22.46
N GLY A 158 -0.62 3.42 22.58
CA GLY A 158 -0.89 2.36 23.57
C GLY A 158 -0.72 2.81 25.02
N ARG A 159 0.08 3.86 25.29
CA ARG A 159 0.21 4.43 26.64
C ARG A 159 -1.01 5.28 26.99
N ASP A 160 -1.40 6.16 26.07
CA ASP A 160 -2.56 7.04 26.26
C ASP A 160 -3.84 6.19 26.47
N LEU A 161 -4.07 5.21 25.59
CA LEU A 161 -5.22 4.32 25.68
C LEU A 161 -5.26 3.51 26.99
N ARG A 162 -4.10 3.16 27.52
CA ARG A 162 -3.98 2.43 28.79
C ARG A 162 -4.40 3.30 29.97
N GLU A 163 -3.95 4.56 30.00
CA GLU A 163 -4.32 5.51 31.05
C GLU A 163 -5.83 5.76 31.06
N ASP A 164 -6.39 6.05 29.88
CA ASP A 164 -7.84 6.27 29.70
C ASP A 164 -8.66 5.05 30.14
N LEU A 165 -8.18 3.85 29.80
CA LEU A 165 -8.89 2.62 30.12
C LEU A 165 -8.87 2.28 31.62
N GLU A 166 -7.76 2.58 32.32
CA GLU A 166 -7.65 2.38 33.76
C GLU A 166 -8.62 3.27 34.53
N GLU A 167 -8.72 4.55 34.15
CA GLU A 167 -9.67 5.48 34.74
C GLU A 167 -11.10 5.00 34.50
N PHE A 168 -11.42 4.61 33.27
CA PHE A 168 -12.75 4.14 32.89
C PHE A 168 -13.17 2.89 33.67
N ILE A 169 -12.30 1.88 33.75
CA ILE A 169 -12.58 0.63 34.46
C ILE A 169 -12.75 0.90 35.96
N THR A 170 -11.87 1.72 36.56
CA THR A 170 -11.96 2.09 37.98
C THR A 170 -13.26 2.83 38.28
N GLN A 171 -13.66 3.76 37.40
CA GLN A 171 -14.93 4.48 37.51
C GLN A 171 -16.14 3.53 37.42
N LYS A 172 -16.11 2.58 36.47
CA LYS A 172 -17.18 1.60 36.27
C LYS A 172 -17.31 0.63 37.43
N LEU A 173 -16.20 0.08 37.92
CA LEU A 173 -16.16 -0.82 39.08
C LEU A 173 -16.69 -0.14 40.34
N SER A 174 -16.30 1.13 40.55
CA SER A 174 -16.81 1.95 41.65
C SER A 174 -18.32 2.15 41.57
N GLY A 175 -18.85 2.37 40.36
CA GLY A 175 -20.28 2.51 40.11
C GLY A 175 -21.08 1.21 40.33
N LEU A 176 -20.45 0.05 40.15
CA LEU A 176 -21.06 -1.27 40.34
C LEU A 176 -21.04 -1.76 41.81
N GLY A 177 -20.46 -0.99 42.73
CA GLY A 177 -20.44 -1.30 44.16
C GLY A 177 -19.28 -2.19 44.62
N SER A 178 -18.31 -2.50 43.75
CA SER A 178 -17.16 -3.35 44.07
C SER A 178 -15.93 -2.51 44.41
N GLY A 179 -15.95 -1.90 45.61
CA GLY A 179 -14.99 -0.88 46.05
C GLY A 179 -13.57 -1.36 46.40
N ASN A 180 -13.28 -2.66 46.29
CA ASN A 180 -11.97 -3.26 46.64
C ASN A 180 -11.29 -3.97 45.44
N THR A 181 -11.81 -3.82 44.23
CA THR A 181 -11.24 -4.42 43.01
C THR A 181 -9.94 -3.70 42.67
N GLN A 182 -8.82 -4.41 42.65
CA GLN A 182 -7.53 -3.86 42.23
C GLN A 182 -7.37 -4.07 40.73
N VAL A 183 -7.05 -2.99 40.01
CA VAL A 183 -6.69 -3.04 38.59
C VAL A 183 -5.17 -3.15 38.50
N HIS A 184 -4.67 -4.25 37.93
CA HIS A 184 -3.26 -4.41 37.65
C HIS A 184 -3.02 -4.26 36.15
N MET A 185 -2.16 -3.33 35.78
CA MET A 185 -1.83 -3.08 34.38
C MET A 185 -0.39 -3.55 34.11
N GLU A 186 -0.23 -4.66 33.39
CA GLU A 186 1.09 -5.16 33.05
C GLU A 186 1.66 -4.48 31.80
N SER A 187 2.95 -4.15 31.84
CA SER A 187 3.68 -3.59 30.72
C SER A 187 4.36 -4.73 29.96
N THR A 188 3.75 -5.22 28.88
CA THR A 188 4.45 -6.15 27.98
C THR A 188 4.96 -5.38 26.76
N PRO A 189 6.28 -5.28 26.54
CA PRO A 189 6.80 -4.89 25.24
C PRO A 189 6.81 -6.11 24.31
N SER A 190 6.24 -5.95 23.10
CA SER A 190 6.33 -6.85 21.94
C SER A 190 5.38 -8.07 21.91
N PRO A 191 4.81 -8.44 20.75
CA PRO A 191 3.87 -9.54 20.63
C PRO A 191 4.60 -10.89 20.70
N GLN A 192 4.36 -11.65 21.76
CA GLN A 192 4.35 -13.10 21.66
C GLN A 192 2.90 -13.55 21.70
N VAL A 193 2.35 -13.85 20.52
CA VAL A 193 1.13 -14.66 20.41
C VAL A 193 1.42 -15.97 21.14
N THR A 194 0.87 -16.12 22.33
CA THR A 194 1.01 -17.33 23.13
C THR A 194 0.08 -18.38 22.51
N GLN A 195 0.65 -19.19 21.64
CA GLN A 195 0.09 -20.48 21.23
C GLN A 195 -0.07 -21.35 22.49
N PRO A 196 -1.18 -22.09 22.69
CA PRO A 196 -1.33 -22.93 23.88
C PRO A 196 -0.26 -24.02 23.89
N ALA A 197 0.43 -24.14 25.03
CA ALA A 197 1.53 -25.05 25.26
C ALA A 197 1.13 -26.53 25.03
N PRO A 198 1.92 -27.33 24.28
CA PRO A 198 1.86 -28.76 24.40
C PRO A 198 2.58 -29.19 25.69
N THR A 199 1.88 -29.93 26.54
CA THR A 199 2.43 -30.58 27.73
C THR A 199 3.53 -31.57 27.37
N THR A 200 4.74 -31.32 27.86
CA THR A 200 5.83 -32.30 27.96
C THR A 200 5.55 -33.32 29.06
N PRO A 201 5.92 -34.60 28.87
CA PRO A 201 6.50 -35.38 29.95
C PRO A 201 7.99 -35.62 29.71
N ALA A 202 8.78 -35.37 30.76
CA ALA A 202 10.23 -35.46 30.84
C ALA A 202 10.80 -36.88 30.68
N ALA A 203 12.05 -37.00 30.18
CA ALA A 203 13.15 -37.72 30.84
C ALA A 203 14.46 -37.80 30.00
N SER A 204 15.55 -37.30 30.62
CA SER A 204 16.94 -37.83 30.63
C SER A 204 17.99 -37.49 29.53
N THR A 205 18.94 -36.65 29.98
CA THR A 205 20.36 -36.33 29.65
C THR A 205 21.32 -37.49 29.28
N PRO A 206 22.65 -37.28 29.01
CA PRO A 206 23.39 -36.31 28.15
C PRO A 206 24.59 -36.95 27.37
N SER A 207 25.20 -36.32 26.33
CA SER A 207 26.63 -36.57 25.97
C SER A 207 27.24 -35.58 24.92
N SER A 208 28.15 -34.73 25.41
CA SER A 208 29.44 -34.22 24.89
C SER A 208 29.78 -33.95 23.40
N ALA A 209 29.93 -32.63 23.10
CA ALA A 209 31.08 -31.91 22.48
C ALA A 209 31.40 -32.05 20.94
N PRO A 210 32.23 -31.16 20.34
CA PRO A 210 31.94 -29.77 19.92
C PRO A 210 32.31 -29.47 18.43
N SER A 211 31.66 -28.53 17.73
CA SER A 211 32.24 -27.83 16.55
C SER A 211 31.38 -26.66 16.01
N ALA A 212 32.06 -25.51 15.88
CA ALA A 212 31.89 -24.39 14.92
C ALA A 212 30.57 -23.57 14.85
N PRO A 213 30.66 -22.24 14.61
CA PRO A 213 29.51 -21.33 14.65
C PRO A 213 28.86 -21.24 13.27
N VAL A 214 27.56 -21.55 13.17
CA VAL A 214 26.74 -21.07 12.06
C VAL A 214 25.34 -20.71 12.56
N SER A 215 24.93 -19.52 12.13
CA SER A 215 23.71 -18.82 12.45
C SER A 215 22.46 -19.66 12.23
N SER A 216 21.53 -19.52 13.17
CA SER A 216 20.27 -20.21 13.30
C SER A 216 19.36 -20.02 12.08
N THR A 217 18.86 -21.14 11.54
CA THR A 217 17.66 -21.24 10.71
C THR A 217 16.63 -22.09 11.45
N SER A 218 15.40 -21.58 11.62
CA SER A 218 14.11 -22.31 11.62
C SER A 218 13.01 -21.41 12.24
N GLY A 219 11.80 -21.27 11.67
CA GLY A 219 11.22 -22.00 10.56
C GLY A 219 9.99 -21.32 9.96
N GLN A 220 10.04 -21.09 8.65
CA GLN A 220 9.25 -21.74 7.61
C GLN A 220 10.25 -21.89 6.43
N ASP A 221 10.15 -22.93 5.62
CA ASP A 221 11.10 -23.17 4.52
C ASP A 221 10.80 -22.19 3.38
N VAL A 222 11.20 -20.94 3.59
CA VAL A 222 11.09 -19.86 2.62
C VAL A 222 12.32 -19.96 1.73
N MET A 223 12.07 -20.16 0.45
CA MET A 223 13.08 -20.19 -0.61
C MET A 223 13.97 -18.95 -0.48
N THR A 224 15.28 -19.10 -0.65
CA THR A 224 16.18 -17.95 -0.49
C THR A 224 16.08 -17.02 -1.70
N TRP A 225 16.36 -15.72 -1.53
CA TRP A 225 16.34 -14.75 -2.62
C TRP A 225 17.29 -15.11 -3.78
N ASP A 226 18.33 -15.91 -3.52
CA ASP A 226 19.27 -16.39 -4.54
C ASP A 226 18.61 -17.42 -5.47
N GLU A 227 17.78 -18.30 -4.91
CA GLU A 227 17.03 -19.28 -5.70
C GLU A 227 15.89 -18.62 -6.49
N ALA A 228 15.24 -17.60 -5.92
CA ALA A 228 14.26 -16.78 -6.65
C ALA A 228 14.90 -16.06 -7.87
N LYS A 229 16.10 -15.51 -7.71
CA LYS A 229 16.89 -14.95 -8.82
C LYS A 229 17.21 -15.99 -9.87
N ALA A 230 17.56 -17.21 -9.46
CA ALA A 230 17.89 -18.29 -10.39
C ALA A 230 16.71 -18.65 -11.31
N ILE A 231 15.48 -18.65 -10.79
CA ILE A 231 14.26 -18.90 -11.59
C ILE A 231 14.05 -17.81 -12.66
N VAL A 232 14.20 -16.54 -12.27
CA VAL A 232 14.07 -15.41 -13.21
C VAL A 232 15.20 -15.41 -14.24
N THR A 233 16.44 -15.68 -13.80
CA THR A 233 17.63 -15.73 -14.67
C THR A 233 17.59 -16.91 -15.63
N ALA A 234 16.97 -18.03 -15.25
CA ALA A 234 16.73 -19.16 -16.15
C ALA A 234 15.79 -18.80 -17.32
N ARG A 235 14.89 -17.82 -17.12
CA ARG A 235 13.98 -17.33 -18.15
C ARG A 235 14.55 -16.16 -18.95
N LEU A 236 15.29 -15.28 -18.28
CA LEU A 236 16.02 -14.15 -18.87
C LEU A 236 17.47 -14.11 -18.38
N PRO A 237 18.42 -14.63 -19.15
CA PRO A 237 19.83 -14.69 -18.74
C PRO A 237 20.49 -13.31 -18.66
N GLU A 238 19.88 -12.26 -19.23
CA GLU A 238 20.36 -10.87 -19.19
C GLU A 238 19.62 -10.01 -18.15
N ALA A 239 18.93 -10.62 -17.18
CA ALA A 239 18.21 -9.89 -16.13
C ALA A 239 19.17 -9.20 -15.13
N GLN A 240 19.05 -7.88 -14.99
CA GLN A 240 19.69 -7.08 -13.94
C GLN A 240 18.66 -6.72 -12.87
N PHE A 241 18.79 -7.30 -11.68
CA PHE A 241 17.85 -7.08 -10.57
C PHE A 241 18.10 -5.71 -9.92
N ASP A 242 17.06 -4.88 -9.89
CA ASP A 242 17.06 -3.57 -9.26
C ASP A 242 16.59 -3.65 -7.80
N GLU A 243 15.52 -4.42 -7.54
CA GLU A 243 14.96 -4.55 -6.21
C GLU A 243 14.31 -5.93 -6.03
N ILE A 244 14.46 -6.51 -4.85
CA ILE A 244 13.83 -7.78 -4.47
C ILE A 244 13.24 -7.61 -3.08
N LYS A 245 11.94 -7.84 -2.95
CA LYS A 245 11.20 -7.76 -1.69
C LYS A 245 10.48 -9.07 -1.43
N LEU A 246 10.40 -9.42 -0.14
CA LEU A 246 9.55 -10.49 0.34
C LEU A 246 8.35 -9.83 1.01
N ASP A 247 7.16 -10.11 0.52
CA ASP A 247 5.90 -9.65 1.09
C ASP A 247 5.11 -10.84 1.67
N ASP A 248 4.29 -10.56 2.67
CA ASP A 248 3.38 -11.54 3.30
C ASP A 248 1.94 -11.11 2.99
N ASP A 249 1.30 -11.84 2.07
CA ASP A 249 -0.07 -11.60 1.63
C ASP A 249 -0.99 -12.71 2.15
N ASP A 250 -1.81 -12.42 3.17
CA ASP A 250 -2.76 -13.35 3.79
C ASP A 250 -2.16 -14.73 4.16
N GLY A 251 -0.90 -14.74 4.62
CA GLY A 251 -0.15 -15.96 4.98
C GLY A 251 0.51 -16.69 3.82
N ARG A 252 0.55 -16.09 2.63
CA ARG A 252 1.39 -16.49 1.50
C ARG A 252 2.58 -15.54 1.40
N LEU A 253 3.77 -16.11 1.44
CA LEU A 253 4.99 -15.37 1.23
C LEU A 253 5.25 -15.24 -0.27
N ILE A 254 5.45 -14.02 -0.76
CA ILE A 254 5.62 -13.71 -2.18
C ILE A 254 6.90 -12.89 -2.37
N TYR A 255 7.76 -13.32 -3.30
CA TYR A 255 8.89 -12.54 -3.78
C TYR A 255 8.48 -11.66 -4.95
N GLU A 256 8.57 -10.34 -4.77
CA GLU A 256 8.44 -9.35 -5.85
C GLU A 256 9.87 -8.99 -6.33
N LEU A 257 10.17 -9.28 -7.60
CA LEU A 257 11.46 -8.96 -8.22
C LEU A 257 11.26 -7.93 -9.33
N LYS A 258 11.98 -6.82 -9.22
CA LYS A 258 12.10 -5.80 -10.26
C LYS A 258 13.45 -5.93 -10.93
N PHE A 259 13.45 -6.15 -12.23
CA PHE A 259 14.67 -6.35 -12.99
C PHE A 259 14.54 -5.78 -14.40
N ARG A 260 15.70 -5.43 -14.98
CA ARG A 260 15.80 -4.89 -16.35
C ARG A 260 16.51 -5.87 -17.27
N ASP A 261 16.08 -5.93 -18.53
CA ASP A 261 16.82 -6.66 -19.57
C ASP A 261 17.96 -5.81 -20.17
N GLY A 262 18.78 -6.41 -21.04
CA GLY A 262 19.85 -5.73 -21.77
C GLY A 262 19.38 -4.53 -22.62
N ASN A 263 18.08 -4.45 -22.92
CA ASN A 263 17.45 -3.35 -23.65
C ASN A 263 16.85 -2.27 -22.72
N ARG A 264 17.11 -2.32 -21.41
CA ARG A 264 16.59 -1.41 -20.37
C ARG A 264 15.06 -1.44 -20.23
N VAL A 265 14.43 -2.53 -20.63
CA VAL A 265 13.00 -2.74 -20.40
C VAL A 265 12.83 -3.26 -18.98
N GLU A 266 11.88 -2.68 -18.24
CA GLU A 266 11.58 -3.04 -16.86
C GLU A 266 10.58 -4.21 -16.82
N TYR A 267 10.88 -5.19 -15.97
CA TYR A 267 10.05 -6.35 -15.72
C TYR A 267 9.81 -6.48 -14.23
N GLU A 268 8.59 -6.91 -13.91
CA GLU A 268 8.15 -7.24 -12.57
C GLU A 268 7.68 -8.68 -12.55
N ALA A 269 8.21 -9.47 -11.63
CA ALA A 269 7.82 -10.86 -11.45
C ALA A 269 7.50 -11.14 -9.98
N ASP A 270 6.34 -11.75 -9.77
CA ASP A 270 5.89 -12.22 -8.46
C ASP A 270 6.06 -13.74 -8.41
N LEU A 271 6.82 -14.22 -7.43
CA LEU A 271 7.04 -15.65 -7.21
C LEU A 271 6.55 -16.06 -5.83
N ASP A 272 5.88 -17.19 -5.74
CA ASP A 272 5.53 -17.80 -4.46
C ASP A 272 6.83 -18.24 -3.74
N ALA A 273 7.07 -17.70 -2.55
CA ALA A 273 8.33 -17.87 -1.82
C ALA A 273 8.48 -19.25 -1.16
N ILE A 274 7.46 -20.12 -1.23
CA ILE A 274 7.51 -21.49 -0.70
C ILE A 274 7.64 -22.50 -1.86
N THR A 275 6.93 -22.26 -2.96
CA THR A 275 6.85 -23.20 -4.09
C THR A 275 7.74 -22.82 -5.28
N GLY A 276 8.17 -21.55 -5.38
CA GLY A 276 8.91 -21.02 -6.53
C GLY A 276 8.07 -20.84 -7.80
N GLU A 277 6.73 -20.93 -7.69
CA GLU A 277 5.82 -20.72 -8.82
C GLU A 277 5.76 -19.24 -9.20
N ILE A 278 5.85 -18.94 -10.49
CA ILE A 278 5.68 -17.57 -11.00
C ILE A 278 4.18 -17.26 -11.01
N LEU A 279 3.74 -16.45 -10.04
CA LEU A 279 2.35 -16.01 -9.88
C LEU A 279 2.00 -14.92 -10.89
N LYS A 280 2.94 -13.99 -11.14
CA LYS A 280 2.73 -12.86 -12.04
C LYS A 280 4.01 -12.54 -12.80
N TRP A 281 3.85 -12.12 -14.05
CA TRP A 281 4.95 -11.68 -14.90
C TRP A 281 4.46 -10.54 -15.79
N GLU A 282 4.97 -9.34 -15.56
CA GLU A 282 4.62 -8.14 -16.33
C GLU A 282 5.86 -7.47 -16.92
N LYS A 283 5.65 -6.81 -18.05
CA LYS A 283 6.64 -6.04 -18.81
C LYS A 283 6.08 -4.63 -18.97
N ASP A 284 6.83 -3.63 -18.52
CA ASP A 284 6.53 -2.20 -18.71
C ASP A 284 7.15 -1.68 -20.02
#